data_AF-A0A2G0XAN2-F1
#
_entry.id   AF-A0A2G0XAN2-F1
#
_cell.length_a   1.000
_cell.length_b   1.000
_cell.length_c   1.000
_cell.angle_alpha   90.00
_cell.angle_beta   90.00
_cell.angle_gamma   90.00
#
_symmetry.space_group_name_H-M   'P 1'
#
loop_
_entity.id
_entity.type
_entity.pdbx_description
1 polymer ?
#
loop_
_entity_poly.entity_id
_entity_poly.type
_entity_poly.pdbx_seq_one_letter_code
_entity_poly.pdbx_strand_id
1 'polypeptide(L)'
;MNVHPLSNPTLGAAAAAPSAMPSTRSSTNDAAPAVRQEFPAAYFKAPVSVNKAVEQLRTDYTPPKTPDQVTSLEVRRQLKERFGKDIDPDKTYLVSIHYDHRTNTPPYSGVIVQKISLTQAARLNQQDEPSYNGAIRSKEDGPFEIRESSRHTEEPDALGMFPRPNESGFTSHFQGIYTEPQPGSENIYDASNRVDISAADFKQMVWDNSYKTPYDQYLENYWNNNTRHTYSQASRGAFLKASHTQHHDQSLTENDRKIAMGVAGLPADKSYSSLTSNDLEQPYKADPNLETKFLTFKGYKMRAFYTQDKSTGRVLLYLPDQASMLKGFDSKTEMNKWLAEQLKDPEKFENFKLYFRPQDLPNEFISKGVDAHIEQTREWLKQDGLPVSKQEELGYFNEGGLFDGETVQGNPFEELQQRTEQDLKSATDFQFVLNRDYKANTAIKYLSWAKYGLLLLAPLGLAYPPLGIALTAASVGLGGAELGFGIDSHVNKRPNADKRIIKGALNTISPIASSGMGNAFKPISSALKLLAMKPG
;
A
#
# COMPACT_ATOMS: atom_id res chain seq x y z
N MET A 1 -19.62 -52.06 1.01
CA MET A 1 -20.34 -52.91 1.99
C MET A 1 -20.92 -51.95 3.01
N ASN A 2 -22.21 -51.65 3.16
CA ASN A 2 -23.52 -52.20 2.75
C ASN A 2 -24.34 -51.00 2.19
N VAL A 3 -25.03 -50.98 1.04
CA VAL A 3 -26.01 -51.86 0.37
C VAL A 3 -27.42 -51.86 1.02
N HIS A 4 -28.25 -50.90 0.57
CA HIS A 4 -29.71 -50.94 0.26
C HIS A 4 -30.77 -51.24 1.36
N PRO A 5 -32.10 -51.00 1.13
CA PRO A 5 -32.79 -50.61 -0.13
C PRO A 5 -33.86 -49.48 -0.07
N LEU A 6 -34.22 -49.06 -1.28
CA LEU A 6 -35.44 -48.35 -1.69
C LEU A 6 -36.71 -49.20 -1.47
N SER A 7 -37.83 -48.54 -1.14
CA SER A 7 -39.17 -49.11 -1.36
C SER A 7 -40.26 -48.02 -1.45
N ASN A 8 -40.80 -47.85 -2.65
CA ASN A 8 -42.18 -47.49 -3.00
C ASN A 8 -42.54 -48.48 -4.13
N PRO A 9 -43.78 -49.02 -4.29
CA PRO A 9 -44.96 -48.21 -4.62
C PRO A 9 -46.35 -48.81 -4.23
N THR A 10 -47.43 -48.04 -4.36
CA THR A 10 -48.81 -48.47 -4.73
C THR A 10 -49.69 -47.22 -4.87
N LEU A 11 -50.11 -46.77 -6.06
CA LEU A 11 -51.22 -47.19 -6.94
C LEU A 11 -52.62 -47.15 -6.30
N GLY A 12 -53.41 -46.15 -6.71
CA GLY A 12 -54.86 -46.03 -6.50
C GLY A 12 -55.52 -45.25 -7.65
N ALA A 13 -56.41 -45.92 -8.38
CA ALA A 13 -57.16 -45.54 -9.58
C ALA A 13 -57.99 -44.24 -9.44
N ALA A 14 -57.98 -43.31 -10.41
CA ALA A 14 -58.72 -43.22 -11.69
C ALA A 14 -60.18 -42.71 -11.56
N ALA A 15 -60.47 -41.55 -12.17
CA ALA A 15 -61.77 -41.22 -12.76
C ALA A 15 -61.71 -39.99 -13.70
N ALA A 16 -61.95 -40.26 -15.00
CA ALA A 16 -62.65 -39.50 -16.04
C ALA A 16 -62.39 -37.98 -16.26
N ALA A 17 -61.95 -37.70 -17.50
CA ALA A 17 -62.05 -36.40 -18.16
C ALA A 17 -63.51 -35.99 -18.47
N PRO A 18 -63.76 -34.70 -18.70
CA PRO A 18 -64.10 -34.32 -20.08
C PRO A 18 -63.37 -33.09 -20.59
N SER A 19 -63.17 -33.10 -21.91
CA SER A 19 -62.62 -32.04 -22.75
C SER A 19 -63.37 -30.71 -22.63
N ALA A 20 -62.64 -29.62 -22.37
CA ALA A 20 -63.00 -28.28 -22.78
C ALA A 20 -61.74 -27.42 -22.87
N MET A 21 -61.38 -26.97 -24.08
CA MET A 21 -60.39 -25.91 -24.27
C MET A 21 -60.94 -24.58 -23.74
N PRO A 22 -60.11 -23.76 -23.08
CA PRO A 22 -60.27 -22.32 -23.14
C PRO A 22 -59.00 -21.65 -23.68
N SER A 23 -59.18 -21.01 -24.83
CA SER A 23 -58.60 -19.73 -25.25
C SER A 23 -57.41 -19.18 -24.47
N THR A 24 -56.30 -19.02 -25.19
CA THR A 24 -55.16 -18.15 -24.91
C THR A 24 -55.58 -16.80 -24.30
N ARG A 25 -55.30 -16.62 -23.00
CA ARG A 25 -55.26 -15.29 -22.36
C ARG A 25 -53.80 -14.87 -22.23
N SER A 26 -53.42 -13.92 -23.07
CA SER A 26 -52.22 -13.11 -22.88
C SER A 26 -52.30 -12.42 -21.51
N SER A 27 -51.49 -12.83 -20.55
CA SER A 27 -51.26 -12.05 -19.33
C SER A 27 -50.09 -11.09 -19.61
N THR A 28 -50.44 -9.87 -19.99
CA THR A 28 -49.51 -8.75 -19.99
C THR A 28 -49.09 -8.47 -18.54
N ASN A 29 -47.82 -8.76 -18.26
CA ASN A 29 -47.11 -8.24 -17.10
C ASN A 29 -47.02 -6.72 -17.22
N ASP A 30 -47.90 -5.99 -16.54
CA ASP A 30 -47.68 -4.57 -16.25
C ASP A 30 -46.87 -4.45 -14.95
N ALA A 31 -45.61 -4.89 -15.01
CA ALA A 31 -44.60 -4.33 -14.13
C ALA A 31 -44.27 -2.94 -14.69
N ALA A 32 -44.68 -1.89 -13.98
CA ALA A 32 -44.32 -0.52 -14.33
C ALA A 32 -42.80 -0.45 -14.60
N PRO A 33 -42.35 0.04 -15.76
CA PRO A 33 -40.92 0.11 -16.05
C PRO A 33 -40.26 0.98 -14.98
N ALA A 34 -39.24 0.44 -14.31
CA ALA A 34 -38.40 1.18 -13.39
C ALA A 34 -37.97 2.48 -14.08
N VAL A 35 -38.33 3.63 -13.51
CA VAL A 35 -37.99 4.95 -14.05
C VAL A 35 -36.48 4.99 -14.21
N ARG A 36 -36.01 4.97 -15.45
CA ARG A 36 -34.60 5.11 -15.77
C ARG A 36 -34.21 6.51 -15.30
N GLN A 37 -33.35 6.62 -14.30
CA GLN A 37 -32.81 7.90 -13.92
C GLN A 37 -31.93 8.39 -15.07
N GLU A 38 -32.47 9.26 -15.91
CA GLU A 38 -31.75 9.83 -17.03
C GLU A 38 -30.84 10.96 -16.53
N PHE A 39 -29.52 10.76 -16.67
CA PHE A 39 -28.57 11.81 -16.40
C PHE A 39 -28.55 12.80 -17.57
N PRO A 40 -28.72 14.11 -17.33
CA PRO A 40 -28.67 15.09 -18.41
C PRO A 40 -27.28 15.08 -19.05
N ALA A 41 -27.17 15.40 -20.34
CA ALA A 41 -25.88 15.44 -21.05
C ALA A 41 -24.84 16.35 -20.35
N ALA A 42 -25.28 17.35 -19.58
CA ALA A 42 -24.42 18.19 -18.76
C ALA A 42 -23.73 17.44 -17.60
N TYR A 43 -24.32 16.35 -17.10
CA TYR A 43 -23.73 15.52 -16.04
C TYR A 43 -22.39 14.93 -16.49
N PHE A 44 -22.21 14.57 -17.77
CA PHE A 44 -20.98 13.96 -18.30
C PHE A 44 -19.96 14.99 -18.80
N LYS A 45 -20.14 16.27 -18.49
CA LYS A 45 -19.21 17.35 -18.87
C LYS A 45 -18.40 17.79 -17.66
N ALA A 46 -17.09 17.95 -17.86
CA ALA A 46 -16.19 18.49 -16.84
C ALA A 46 -16.61 19.90 -16.39
N PRO A 47 -16.32 20.30 -15.12
CA PRO A 47 -15.63 19.51 -14.09
C PRO A 47 -16.55 18.50 -13.37
N VAL A 48 -15.96 17.39 -12.89
CA VAL A 48 -16.66 16.41 -12.04
C VAL A 48 -17.14 17.11 -10.76
N SER A 49 -18.44 16.98 -10.45
CA SER A 49 -19.01 17.57 -9.24
C SER A 49 -18.48 16.90 -7.97
N VAL A 50 -18.21 17.70 -6.94
CA VAL A 50 -17.82 17.24 -5.61
C VAL A 50 -19.02 17.30 -4.67
N ASN A 51 -19.21 16.28 -3.83
CA ASN A 51 -20.22 16.25 -2.78
C ASN A 51 -19.56 16.52 -1.41
N LYS A 52 -19.98 17.60 -0.73
CA LYS A 52 -19.39 18.01 0.56
C LYS A 52 -19.63 16.98 1.67
N ALA A 53 -20.78 16.32 1.72
CA ALA A 53 -21.07 15.29 2.72
C ALA A 53 -20.16 14.06 2.54
N VAL A 54 -19.88 13.67 1.30
CA VAL A 54 -18.93 12.58 1.01
C VAL A 54 -17.49 12.99 1.36
N GLU A 55 -17.10 14.24 1.09
CA GLU A 55 -15.78 14.74 1.50
C GLU A 55 -15.62 14.79 3.03
N GLN A 56 -16.71 14.98 3.78
CA GLN A 56 -16.69 14.97 5.25
C GLN A 56 -16.38 13.60 5.85
N LEU A 57 -16.62 12.49 5.13
CA LEU A 57 -16.35 11.14 5.62
C LEU A 57 -14.88 10.87 5.94
N ARG A 58 -13.95 11.69 5.43
CA ARG A 58 -12.52 11.57 5.77
C ARG A 58 -12.08 12.48 6.91
N THR A 59 -12.86 13.50 7.27
CA THR A 59 -12.35 14.67 8.03
C THR A 59 -11.71 14.26 9.35
N ASP A 60 -12.27 13.23 9.98
CA ASP A 60 -11.83 12.73 11.28
C ASP A 60 -10.83 11.57 11.17
N TYR A 61 -10.50 11.13 9.94
CA TYR A 61 -9.50 10.10 9.72
C TYR A 61 -8.09 10.69 9.79
N THR A 62 -7.30 10.19 10.75
CA THR A 62 -5.89 10.49 10.89
C THR A 62 -5.08 9.23 10.63
N PRO A 63 -4.17 9.20 9.64
CA PRO A 63 -3.31 8.05 9.40
C PRO A 63 -2.43 7.69 10.60
N PRO A 64 -2.02 6.42 10.74
CA PRO A 64 -1.04 6.03 11.74
C PRO A 64 0.32 6.69 11.45
N LYS A 65 1.10 6.88 12.51
CA LYS A 65 2.51 7.27 12.42
C LYS A 65 3.30 6.15 11.77
N THR A 66 4.38 6.52 11.08
CA THR A 66 5.30 5.55 10.48
C THR A 66 6.17 4.88 11.55
N PRO A 67 6.79 3.71 11.23
CA PRO A 67 7.78 3.08 12.09
C PRO A 67 8.89 4.05 12.53
N ASP A 68 9.38 4.87 11.60
CA ASP A 68 10.45 5.84 11.87
C ASP A 68 9.98 6.97 12.78
N GLN A 69 8.76 7.48 12.62
CA GLN A 69 8.24 8.51 13.52
C GLN A 69 8.13 8.02 14.96
N VAL A 70 7.66 6.79 15.18
CA VAL A 70 7.56 6.22 16.53
C VAL A 70 8.94 5.90 17.08
N THR A 71 9.83 5.33 16.25
CA THR A 71 11.22 5.04 16.61
C THR A 71 11.98 6.31 16.97
N SER A 72 11.84 7.39 16.19
CA SER A 72 12.48 8.69 16.42
C SER A 72 12.07 9.29 17.77
N LEU A 73 10.77 9.26 18.10
CA LEU A 73 10.27 9.70 19.40
C LEU A 73 10.90 8.90 20.55
N GLU A 74 11.00 7.58 20.37
CA GLU A 74 11.54 6.68 21.39
C GLU A 74 13.07 6.81 21.54
N VAL A 75 13.81 6.88 20.43
CA VAL A 75 15.24 7.13 20.42
C VAL A 75 15.54 8.48 21.08
N ARG A 76 14.84 9.55 20.73
CA ARG A 76 15.03 10.87 21.34
C ARG A 76 14.80 10.85 22.86
N ARG A 77 13.74 10.17 23.30
CA ARG A 77 13.44 9.97 24.73
C ARG A 77 14.59 9.25 25.44
N GLN A 78 15.06 8.14 24.87
CA GLN A 78 16.14 7.35 25.46
C GLN A 78 17.49 8.08 25.46
N LEU A 79 17.80 8.84 24.40
CA LEU A 79 19.01 9.67 24.35
C LEU A 79 19.03 10.72 25.48
N LYS A 80 17.87 11.33 25.73
CA LYS A 80 17.71 12.30 26.82
C LYS A 80 17.83 11.64 28.20
N GLU A 81 17.20 10.50 28.41
CA GLU A 81 17.20 9.80 29.70
C GLU A 81 18.54 9.15 30.04
N ARG A 82 19.19 8.49 29.07
CA ARG A 82 20.45 7.75 29.31
C ARG A 82 21.68 8.63 29.23
N PHE A 83 21.70 9.61 28.32
CA PHE A 83 22.90 10.40 28.02
C PHE A 83 22.73 11.90 28.29
N GLY A 84 21.54 12.35 28.71
CA GLY A 84 21.27 13.77 28.93
C GLY A 84 21.29 14.61 27.65
N LYS A 85 21.14 14.00 26.46
CA LYS A 85 21.18 14.68 25.16
C LYS A 85 19.78 14.76 24.55
N ASP A 86 19.26 15.97 24.37
CA ASP A 86 17.99 16.23 23.67
C ASP A 86 18.28 16.62 22.22
N ILE A 87 18.61 15.62 21.41
CA ILE A 87 18.97 15.78 19.99
C ILE A 87 17.91 15.16 19.09
N ASP A 88 17.81 15.68 17.87
CA ASP A 88 16.91 15.15 16.83
C ASP A 88 17.57 13.93 16.16
N PRO A 89 17.08 12.69 16.39
CA PRO A 89 17.70 11.48 15.86
C PRO A 89 17.53 11.32 14.34
N ASP A 90 16.62 12.07 13.72
CA ASP A 90 16.46 12.11 12.27
C ASP A 90 17.47 13.03 11.58
N LYS A 91 18.13 13.92 12.35
CA LYS A 91 19.18 14.85 11.90
C LYS A 91 20.53 14.61 12.57
N THR A 92 20.67 13.44 13.20
CA THR A 92 21.90 12.97 13.80
C THR A 92 22.19 11.58 13.24
N TYR A 93 23.44 11.32 12.90
CA TYR A 93 23.83 10.18 12.08
C TYR A 93 24.90 9.36 12.76
N LEU A 94 24.78 8.04 12.64
CA LEU A 94 25.89 7.11 12.81
C LEU A 94 26.72 7.16 11.52
N VAL A 95 27.97 7.63 11.63
CA VAL A 95 28.86 7.85 10.49
C VAL A 95 30.09 6.96 10.63
N SER A 96 30.39 6.20 9.58
CA SER A 96 31.61 5.40 9.47
C SER A 96 32.54 6.02 8.43
N ILE A 97 33.75 6.37 8.86
CA ILE A 97 34.77 7.03 8.04
C ILE A 97 35.96 6.09 7.87
N HIS A 98 36.38 5.88 6.62
CA HIS A 98 37.66 5.26 6.29
C HIS A 98 38.66 6.36 5.96
N TYR A 99 39.84 6.35 6.57
CA TYR A 99 40.78 7.47 6.47
C TYR A 99 42.24 7.03 6.34
N ASP A 100 43.04 7.93 5.78
CA ASP A 100 44.47 7.76 5.62
C ASP A 100 45.21 8.20 6.90
N HIS A 101 45.76 7.23 7.61
CA HIS A 101 46.50 7.48 8.85
C HIS A 101 48.03 7.49 8.65
N ARG A 102 48.52 7.33 7.42
CA ARG A 102 49.96 7.16 7.15
C ARG A 102 50.80 8.38 7.53
N THR A 103 50.21 9.58 7.50
CA THR A 103 50.90 10.83 7.85
C THR A 103 50.93 11.08 9.36
N ASN A 104 50.15 10.31 10.15
CA ASN A 104 49.99 10.46 11.61
C ASN A 104 49.76 11.91 12.08
N THR A 105 49.20 12.76 11.22
CA THR A 105 49.00 14.19 11.45
C THR A 105 47.58 14.58 11.02
N PRO A 106 46.71 15.03 11.95
CA PRO A 106 45.38 15.54 11.61
C PRO A 106 45.42 16.89 10.86
N PRO A 107 44.38 17.26 10.09
CA PRO A 107 43.16 16.48 9.84
C PRO A 107 43.44 15.26 8.96
N TYR A 108 42.84 14.14 9.31
CA TYR A 108 42.99 12.91 8.53
C TYR A 108 42.08 12.94 7.31
N SER A 109 42.66 12.74 6.14
CA SER A 109 41.91 12.72 4.90
C SER A 109 41.15 11.39 4.77
N GLY A 110 39.83 11.44 4.58
CA GLY A 110 38.97 10.26 4.60
C GLY A 110 37.78 10.29 3.67
N VAL A 111 37.02 9.20 3.69
CA VAL A 111 35.78 9.02 2.93
C VAL A 111 34.73 8.40 3.84
N ILE A 112 33.51 8.90 3.73
CA ILE A 112 32.36 8.31 4.42
C ILE A 112 31.94 7.06 3.65
N VAL A 113 31.85 5.93 4.35
CA VAL A 113 31.38 4.65 3.79
C VAL A 113 30.04 4.22 4.37
N GLN A 114 29.59 4.88 5.44
CA GLN A 114 28.24 4.72 5.97
C GLN A 114 27.77 6.03 6.60
N LYS A 115 26.53 6.43 6.32
CA LYS A 115 25.81 7.50 7.00
C LYS A 115 24.35 7.10 7.12
N ILE A 116 23.88 6.89 8.33
CA ILE A 116 22.50 6.47 8.63
C ILE A 116 21.98 7.24 9.83
N SER A 117 20.72 7.69 9.81
CA SER A 117 20.15 8.43 10.94
C SER A 117 20.08 7.54 12.19
N LEU A 118 20.11 8.13 13.39
CA LEU A 118 19.98 7.35 14.63
C LEU A 118 18.63 6.62 14.70
N THR A 119 17.57 7.21 14.15
CA THR A 119 16.26 6.56 14.01
C THR A 119 16.35 5.28 13.17
N GLN A 120 16.94 5.36 11.97
CA GLN A 120 17.05 4.22 11.07
C GLN A 120 18.02 3.18 11.61
N ALA A 121 19.14 3.59 12.20
CA ALA A 121 20.09 2.71 12.85
C ALA A 121 19.45 1.91 14.00
N ALA A 122 18.56 2.56 14.77
CA ALA A 122 17.79 1.91 15.82
C ALA A 122 16.74 0.92 15.27
N ARG A 123 15.96 1.34 14.26
CA ARG A 123 14.94 0.49 13.61
C ARG A 123 15.54 -0.76 12.97
N LEU A 124 16.66 -0.60 12.29
CA LEU A 124 17.36 -1.64 11.55
C LEU A 124 18.38 -2.40 12.40
N ASN A 125 18.43 -2.14 13.71
CA ASN A 125 19.31 -2.78 14.66
C ASN A 125 20.78 -2.83 14.16
N GLN A 126 21.31 -1.67 13.78
CA GLN A 126 22.63 -1.55 13.19
C GLN A 126 23.73 -1.85 14.24
N GLN A 127 24.12 -3.12 14.35
CA GLN A 127 25.18 -3.56 15.27
C GLN A 127 26.55 -3.62 14.59
N ASP A 128 26.57 -4.06 13.34
CA ASP A 128 27.81 -4.27 12.61
C ASP A 128 28.45 -2.95 12.14
N GLU A 129 29.74 -3.03 11.95
CA GLU A 129 30.65 -1.98 11.52
C GLU A 129 31.02 -2.32 10.04
N PRO A 130 31.02 -1.38 9.08
CA PRO A 130 31.26 -1.65 7.65
C PRO A 130 32.50 -2.53 7.35
N SER A 131 32.49 -3.31 6.26
CA SER A 131 33.71 -4.07 5.88
C SER A 131 34.90 -3.14 5.62
N TYR A 132 36.00 -3.41 6.32
CA TYR A 132 37.15 -2.52 6.35
C TYR A 132 38.22 -2.80 5.29
N ASN A 133 38.07 -3.85 4.47
CA ASN A 133 39.05 -4.26 3.45
C ASN A 133 40.51 -4.23 3.95
N GLY A 134 40.74 -4.65 5.21
CA GLY A 134 42.05 -4.63 5.87
C GLY A 134 42.41 -3.35 6.62
N ALA A 135 41.56 -2.32 6.64
CA ALA A 135 41.76 -1.15 7.50
C ALA A 135 41.59 -1.51 8.98
N ILE A 136 42.39 -0.88 9.83
CA ILE A 136 42.45 -1.17 11.27
C ILE A 136 41.56 -0.18 12.02
N ARG A 137 40.80 -0.69 13.00
CA ARG A 137 39.99 0.16 13.88
C ARG A 137 40.89 1.09 14.68
N SER A 138 40.73 2.39 14.49
CA SER A 138 41.49 3.38 15.23
C SER A 138 40.71 3.85 16.46
N LYS A 139 41.46 4.29 17.48
CA LYS A 139 40.90 5.04 18.62
C LYS A 139 40.89 6.55 18.37
N GLU A 140 41.57 7.00 17.32
CA GLU A 140 41.58 8.42 16.93
C GLU A 140 40.25 8.79 16.29
N ASP A 141 39.72 9.92 16.73
CA ASP A 141 38.35 10.35 16.54
C ASP A 141 38.24 11.65 15.72
N GLY A 142 39.32 11.99 15.00
CA GLY A 142 39.43 13.12 14.08
C GLY A 142 40.45 14.17 14.52
N PRO A 143 40.41 15.39 13.94
CA PRO A 143 39.48 15.84 12.90
C PRO A 143 39.66 15.08 11.57
N PHE A 144 38.56 14.88 10.84
CA PHE A 144 38.55 14.28 9.51
C PHE A 144 38.19 15.32 8.45
N GLU A 145 38.92 15.29 7.34
CA GLU A 145 38.59 16.05 6.13
C GLU A 145 38.15 15.07 5.03
N ILE A 146 36.89 15.16 4.63
CA ILE A 146 36.27 14.26 3.66
C ILE A 146 36.68 14.67 2.25
N ARG A 147 37.25 13.71 1.52
CA ARG A 147 37.70 13.90 0.14
C ARG A 147 36.51 14.11 -0.79
N GLU A 148 36.72 14.90 -1.85
CA GLU A 148 35.77 15.04 -2.96
C GLU A 148 35.41 13.70 -3.62
N SER A 149 36.31 12.71 -3.58
CA SER A 149 36.06 11.37 -4.12
C SER A 149 35.15 10.51 -3.25
N SER A 150 34.76 10.97 -2.06
CA SER A 150 33.80 10.27 -1.22
C SER A 150 32.42 10.28 -1.88
N ARG A 151 31.82 9.09 -2.02
CA ARG A 151 30.52 8.89 -2.69
C ARG A 151 29.32 9.10 -1.77
N HIS A 152 29.51 9.78 -0.64
CA HIS A 152 28.47 9.95 0.39
C HIS A 152 27.36 10.94 0.04
N THR A 153 27.49 11.58 -1.13
CA THR A 153 26.47 12.43 -1.76
C THR A 153 25.57 11.65 -2.72
N GLU A 154 25.89 10.38 -3.00
CA GLU A 154 25.05 9.49 -3.80
C GLU A 154 23.93 8.87 -2.95
N GLU A 155 23.02 8.12 -3.58
CA GLU A 155 22.00 7.37 -2.87
C GLU A 155 22.64 6.18 -2.14
N PRO A 156 22.57 6.10 -0.80
CA PRO A 156 23.08 4.94 -0.06
C PRO A 156 22.20 3.71 -0.27
N ASP A 157 22.71 2.55 0.12
CA ASP A 157 21.84 1.38 0.28
C ASP A 157 20.92 1.50 1.52
N ALA A 158 20.07 0.49 1.69
CA ALA A 158 19.18 0.26 2.81
C ALA A 158 19.78 0.46 4.23
N LEU A 159 21.09 0.27 4.39
CA LEU A 159 21.80 0.37 5.67
C LEU A 159 22.65 1.65 5.76
N GLY A 160 22.42 2.60 4.84
CA GLY A 160 23.17 3.85 4.77
C GLY A 160 24.58 3.66 4.20
N MET A 161 24.87 2.55 3.51
CA MET A 161 26.21 2.26 3.02
C MET A 161 26.48 2.94 1.69
N PHE A 162 27.70 3.45 1.53
CA PHE A 162 28.19 3.99 0.28
C PHE A 162 29.30 3.11 -0.29
N PRO A 163 29.38 2.96 -1.63
CA PRO A 163 30.52 2.31 -2.22
C PRO A 163 31.80 3.08 -1.89
N ARG A 164 32.81 2.36 -1.39
CA ARG A 164 34.13 2.94 -1.19
C ARG A 164 34.75 3.30 -2.55
N PRO A 165 35.31 4.51 -2.73
CA PRO A 165 36.02 4.86 -3.96
C PRO A 165 37.23 3.94 -4.19
N ASN A 166 37.60 3.75 -5.46
CA ASN A 166 38.71 2.87 -5.86
C ASN A 166 40.07 3.57 -5.62
N GLU A 167 40.36 3.84 -4.35
CA GLU A 167 41.57 4.50 -3.88
C GLU A 167 42.27 3.68 -2.79
N SER A 168 43.59 3.70 -2.85
CA SER A 168 44.46 3.12 -1.83
C SER A 168 44.77 4.14 -0.72
N GLY A 169 45.24 3.66 0.43
CA GLY A 169 45.70 4.53 1.51
C GLY A 169 44.74 4.70 2.68
N PHE A 170 43.48 4.25 2.58
CA PHE A 170 42.60 4.17 3.75
C PHE A 170 43.01 2.99 4.63
N THR A 171 43.94 3.24 5.55
CA THR A 171 44.54 2.24 6.45
C THR A 171 43.80 2.10 7.78
N SER A 172 42.96 3.08 8.11
CA SER A 172 42.25 3.15 9.39
C SER A 172 40.77 3.47 9.20
N HIS A 173 39.96 3.12 10.20
CA HIS A 173 38.55 3.51 10.24
C HIS A 173 38.11 3.98 11.62
N PHE A 174 37.07 4.81 11.63
CA PHE A 174 36.41 5.32 12.83
C PHE A 174 34.89 5.34 12.62
N GLN A 175 34.13 5.07 13.68
CA GLN A 175 32.67 5.22 13.68
C GLN A 175 32.27 6.12 14.86
N GLY A 176 31.49 7.16 14.56
CA GLY A 176 31.02 8.12 15.55
C GLY A 176 29.62 8.62 15.24
N ILE A 177 29.09 9.44 16.14
CA ILE A 177 27.76 10.06 16.00
C ILE A 177 27.96 11.54 15.70
N TYR A 178 27.37 12.00 14.60
CA TYR A 178 27.56 13.37 14.10
C TYR A 178 26.23 14.01 13.71
N THR A 179 26.12 15.32 13.91
CA THR A 179 25.12 16.14 13.22
C THR A 179 25.63 16.54 11.83
N GLU A 180 24.77 17.09 10.98
CA GLU A 180 25.27 17.67 9.72
C GLU A 180 26.32 18.77 9.98
N PRO A 181 27.39 18.82 9.18
CA PRO A 181 28.34 19.93 9.21
C PRO A 181 27.65 21.27 8.87
N GLN A 182 28.23 22.37 9.35
CA GLN A 182 27.74 23.71 9.04
C GLN A 182 28.04 24.10 7.57
N PRO A 183 27.24 24.98 6.95
CA PRO A 183 27.58 25.54 5.65
C PRO A 183 28.97 26.21 5.64
N GLY A 184 29.79 25.90 4.64
CA GLY A 184 31.19 26.33 4.54
C GLY A 184 32.20 25.38 5.19
N SER A 185 31.75 24.31 5.85
CA SER A 185 32.60 23.25 6.41
C SER A 185 32.02 21.86 6.10
N GLU A 186 31.38 21.70 4.94
CA GLU A 186 30.61 20.50 4.57
C GLU A 186 31.43 19.20 4.60
N ASN A 187 32.74 19.30 4.44
CA ASN A 187 33.67 18.18 4.42
C ASN A 187 34.38 17.93 5.75
N ILE A 188 34.06 18.67 6.82
CA ILE A 188 34.78 18.57 8.10
C ILE A 188 33.94 17.79 9.12
N TYR A 189 34.53 16.72 9.67
CA TYR A 189 33.95 15.92 10.75
C TYR A 189 34.91 15.92 11.93
N ASP A 190 34.56 16.65 12.98
CA ASP A 190 35.42 16.88 14.13
C ASP A 190 34.60 17.07 15.42
N ALA A 191 35.20 17.58 16.48
CA ALA A 191 34.52 17.81 17.75
C ALA A 191 33.36 18.82 17.67
N SER A 192 33.29 19.67 16.64
CA SER A 192 32.25 20.72 16.51
C SER A 192 30.89 20.18 16.07
N ASN A 193 30.88 19.08 15.30
CA ASN A 193 29.66 18.40 14.85
C ASN A 193 29.52 16.97 15.41
N ARG A 194 30.44 16.54 16.28
CA ARG A 194 30.34 15.26 16.98
C ARG A 194 29.44 15.35 18.21
N VAL A 195 28.55 14.37 18.35
CA VAL A 195 27.78 14.17 19.58
C VAL A 195 28.61 13.34 20.55
N ASP A 196 28.68 13.80 21.80
CA ASP A 196 29.37 13.12 22.90
C ASP A 196 28.55 11.91 23.42
N ILE A 197 28.36 10.93 22.53
CA ILE A 197 27.82 9.59 22.76
C ILE A 197 28.65 8.66 21.86
N SER A 198 29.26 7.62 22.43
CA SER A 198 30.03 6.69 21.62
C SER A 198 29.10 5.84 20.73
N ALA A 199 29.58 5.44 19.55
CA ALA A 199 28.84 4.51 18.70
C ALA A 199 28.52 3.19 19.42
N ALA A 200 29.41 2.73 20.30
CA ALA A 200 29.22 1.52 21.09
C ALA A 200 28.08 1.67 22.11
N ASP A 201 28.01 2.79 22.83
CA ASP A 201 26.94 3.04 23.81
C ASP A 201 25.58 3.18 23.13
N PHE A 202 25.53 3.85 21.97
CA PHE A 202 24.31 3.92 21.17
C PHE A 202 23.87 2.54 20.67
N LYS A 203 24.79 1.73 20.14
CA LYS A 203 24.50 0.37 19.68
C LYS A 203 24.00 -0.53 20.81
N GLN A 204 24.58 -0.41 22.01
CA GLN A 204 24.12 -1.10 23.20
C GLN A 204 22.71 -0.66 23.60
N MET A 205 22.43 0.64 23.57
CA MET A 205 21.07 1.15 23.78
C MET A 205 20.10 0.56 22.74
N VAL A 206 20.49 0.47 21.48
CA VAL A 206 19.64 -0.14 20.45
C VAL A 206 19.36 -1.61 20.74
N TRP A 207 20.40 -2.36 21.12
CA TRP A 207 20.29 -3.76 21.47
C TRP A 207 19.36 -3.99 22.67
N ASP A 208 19.45 -3.17 23.71
CA ASP A 208 18.68 -3.31 24.94
C ASP A 208 17.17 -3.10 24.76
N ASN A 209 16.75 -2.29 23.78
CA ASN A 209 15.37 -1.76 23.73
C ASN A 209 14.47 -2.37 22.65
N SER A 210 15.02 -3.01 21.61
CA SER A 210 14.26 -3.67 20.53
C SER A 210 13.03 -2.87 20.01
N TYR A 211 13.27 -1.95 19.08
CA TYR A 211 12.30 -0.92 18.67
C TYR A 211 11.04 -1.40 17.95
N LYS A 212 10.92 -2.68 17.63
CA LYS A 212 9.67 -3.25 17.09
C LYS A 212 8.55 -3.21 18.13
N THR A 213 8.84 -3.60 19.38
CA THR A 213 7.80 -3.73 20.43
C THR A 213 7.06 -2.41 20.70
N PRO A 214 7.74 -1.25 20.87
CA PRO A 214 7.05 0.03 20.99
C PRO A 214 6.14 0.37 19.80
N TYR A 215 6.54 0.00 18.57
CA TYR A 215 5.72 0.25 17.39
C TYR A 215 4.50 -0.68 17.28
N ASP A 216 4.66 -1.97 17.63
CA ASP A 216 3.55 -2.91 17.70
C ASP A 216 2.48 -2.41 18.70
N GLN A 217 2.91 -2.00 19.90
CA GLN A 217 2.03 -1.40 20.92
C GLN A 217 1.37 -0.11 20.43
N TYR A 218 2.11 0.73 19.71
CA TYR A 218 1.54 1.92 19.07
C TYR A 218 0.42 1.54 18.09
N LEU A 219 0.63 0.56 17.21
CA LEU A 219 -0.37 0.13 16.23
C LEU A 219 -1.59 -0.50 16.89
N GLU A 220 -1.41 -1.28 17.96
CA GLU A 220 -2.52 -1.82 18.77
C GLU A 220 -3.39 -0.71 19.36
N ASN A 221 -2.77 0.32 19.93
CA ASN A 221 -3.48 1.46 20.51
C ASN A 221 -4.10 2.38 19.44
N TYR A 222 -3.40 2.55 18.31
CA TYR A 222 -3.89 3.31 17.17
C TYR A 222 -5.19 2.71 16.66
N TRP A 223 -5.26 1.38 16.47
CA TRP A 223 -6.46 0.68 16.04
C TRP A 223 -7.44 0.48 17.20
N ASN A 224 -8.16 1.54 17.54
CA ASN A 224 -9.28 1.53 18.48
C ASN A 224 -10.61 1.68 17.73
N ASN A 225 -11.74 1.63 18.44
CA ASN A 225 -13.07 1.72 17.82
C ASN A 225 -13.25 2.98 16.96
N ASN A 226 -12.69 4.11 17.36
CA ASN A 226 -12.81 5.36 16.62
C ASN A 226 -12.02 5.33 15.31
N THR A 227 -10.75 4.94 15.32
CA THR A 227 -9.93 4.89 14.10
C THR A 227 -10.37 3.80 13.12
N ARG A 228 -10.86 2.67 13.63
CA ARG A 228 -11.53 1.65 12.78
C ARG A 228 -12.75 2.22 12.08
N HIS A 229 -13.58 2.94 12.82
CA HIS A 229 -14.77 3.58 12.26
C HIS A 229 -14.41 4.65 11.22
N THR A 230 -13.52 5.60 11.55
CA THR A 230 -13.16 6.69 10.63
C THR A 230 -12.42 6.21 9.40
N TYR A 231 -11.58 5.16 9.50
CA TYR A 231 -11.00 4.49 8.32
C TYR A 231 -12.10 3.92 7.42
N SER A 232 -13.05 3.17 7.99
CA SER A 232 -14.15 2.55 7.23
C SER A 232 -15.00 3.61 6.51
N GLN A 233 -15.28 4.75 7.15
CA GLN A 233 -15.98 5.88 6.53
C GLN A 233 -15.15 6.54 5.43
N ALA A 234 -13.86 6.77 5.65
CA ALA A 234 -12.97 7.32 4.63
C ALA A 234 -12.88 6.41 3.39
N SER A 235 -12.79 5.09 3.59
CA SER A 235 -12.82 4.11 2.50
C SER A 235 -14.16 4.10 1.75
N ARG A 236 -15.28 4.16 2.46
CA ARG A 236 -16.62 4.28 1.84
C ARG A 236 -16.74 5.55 1.01
N GLY A 237 -16.23 6.68 1.51
CA GLY A 237 -16.23 7.95 0.79
C GLY A 237 -15.34 7.91 -0.45
N ALA A 238 -14.14 7.32 -0.35
CA ALA A 238 -13.23 7.12 -1.48
C ALA A 238 -13.87 6.26 -2.57
N PHE A 239 -14.54 5.17 -2.19
CA PHE A 239 -15.29 4.31 -3.09
C PHE A 239 -16.44 5.05 -3.80
N LEU A 240 -17.25 5.81 -3.07
CA LEU A 240 -18.35 6.60 -3.64
C LEU A 240 -17.85 7.65 -4.63
N LYS A 241 -16.77 8.35 -4.27
CA LYS A 241 -16.12 9.33 -5.14
C LYS A 241 -15.59 8.66 -6.41
N ALA A 242 -14.91 7.52 -6.28
CA ALA A 242 -14.38 6.79 -7.42
C ALA A 242 -15.50 6.27 -8.34
N SER A 243 -16.61 5.80 -7.78
CA SER A 243 -17.78 5.35 -8.55
C SER A 243 -18.40 6.52 -9.34
N HIS A 244 -18.60 7.66 -8.69
CA HIS A 244 -19.14 8.86 -9.34
C HIS A 244 -18.21 9.37 -10.44
N THR A 245 -16.91 9.47 -10.17
CA THR A 245 -15.92 9.90 -11.15
C THR A 245 -15.87 8.95 -12.35
N GLN A 246 -15.84 7.64 -12.14
CA GLN A 246 -15.79 6.67 -13.24
C GLN A 246 -17.12 6.56 -14.02
N HIS A 247 -18.26 6.81 -13.39
CA HIS A 247 -19.54 6.93 -14.09
C HIS A 247 -19.63 8.24 -14.90
N HIS A 248 -19.18 9.36 -14.35
CA HIS A 248 -19.08 10.64 -15.05
C HIS A 248 -18.20 10.55 -16.30
N ASP A 249 -17.09 9.81 -16.22
CA ASP A 249 -16.18 9.58 -17.35
C ASP A 249 -16.57 8.37 -18.22
N GLN A 250 -17.75 7.81 -17.99
CA GLN A 250 -18.36 6.74 -18.79
C GLN A 250 -17.56 5.43 -18.82
N SER A 251 -16.67 5.20 -17.85
CA SER A 251 -16.01 3.90 -17.67
C SER A 251 -16.84 2.93 -16.83
N LEU A 252 -17.83 3.44 -16.09
CA LEU A 252 -18.89 2.66 -15.45
C LEU A 252 -20.23 2.93 -16.12
N THR A 253 -21.05 1.89 -16.24
CA THR A 253 -22.44 2.00 -16.67
C THR A 253 -23.34 2.46 -15.53
N GLU A 254 -24.59 2.83 -15.84
CA GLU A 254 -25.58 3.15 -14.80
C GLU A 254 -25.85 1.95 -13.87
N ASN A 255 -25.85 0.72 -14.40
CA ASN A 255 -26.00 -0.47 -13.56
C ASN A 255 -24.83 -0.63 -12.58
N ASP A 256 -23.60 -0.36 -13.03
CA ASP A 256 -22.43 -0.38 -12.14
C ASP A 256 -22.54 0.68 -11.04
N ARG A 257 -23.00 1.88 -11.38
CA ARG A 257 -23.24 2.96 -10.42
C ARG A 257 -24.31 2.57 -9.38
N LYS A 258 -25.39 1.91 -9.81
CA LYS A 258 -26.44 1.40 -8.91
C LYS A 258 -25.90 0.33 -7.96
N ILE A 259 -25.12 -0.63 -8.47
CA ILE A 259 -24.44 -1.64 -7.64
C ILE A 259 -23.53 -0.93 -6.62
N ALA A 260 -22.75 0.08 -7.05
CA ALA A 260 -21.89 0.83 -6.15
C ALA A 260 -22.67 1.54 -5.03
N MET A 261 -23.83 2.14 -5.31
CA MET A 261 -24.67 2.72 -4.26
C MET A 261 -25.13 1.67 -3.26
N GLY A 262 -25.58 0.50 -3.72
CA GLY A 262 -25.96 -0.61 -2.85
C GLY A 262 -24.80 -1.14 -2.01
N VAL A 263 -23.58 -1.27 -2.58
CA VAL A 263 -22.36 -1.62 -1.84
C VAL A 263 -22.08 -0.60 -0.73
N ALA A 264 -22.33 0.68 -0.98
CA ALA A 264 -22.21 1.76 0.00
C ALA A 264 -23.36 1.82 1.02
N GLY A 265 -24.31 0.88 0.99
CA GLY A 265 -25.47 0.85 1.88
C GLY A 265 -26.48 1.96 1.58
N LEU A 266 -26.50 2.47 0.36
CA LEU A 266 -27.36 3.56 -0.10
C LEU A 266 -28.39 3.03 -1.11
N PRO A 267 -29.57 3.66 -1.25
CA PRO A 267 -30.54 3.27 -2.27
C PRO A 267 -29.94 3.37 -3.68
N ALA A 268 -30.14 2.33 -4.50
CA ALA A 268 -29.58 2.23 -5.85
C ALA A 268 -29.90 3.45 -6.74
N ASP A 269 -31.12 3.98 -6.66
CA ASP A 269 -31.59 5.12 -7.48
C ASP A 269 -31.19 6.49 -6.93
N LYS A 270 -30.46 6.53 -5.82
CA LYS A 270 -29.93 7.80 -5.29
C LYS A 270 -28.73 8.23 -6.13
N SER A 271 -28.58 9.53 -6.35
CA SER A 271 -27.46 10.11 -7.09
C SER A 271 -26.37 10.59 -6.12
N TYR A 272 -25.10 10.48 -6.53
CA TYR A 272 -23.96 10.97 -5.74
C TYR A 272 -24.12 12.45 -5.37
N SER A 273 -24.59 13.28 -6.31
CA SER A 273 -24.76 14.72 -6.09
C SER A 273 -25.87 15.07 -5.10
N SER A 274 -26.81 14.14 -4.83
CA SER A 274 -27.92 14.36 -3.89
C SER A 274 -27.69 13.74 -2.51
N LEU A 275 -26.52 13.13 -2.27
CA LEU A 275 -26.17 12.60 -0.95
C LEU A 275 -26.03 13.73 0.07
N THR A 276 -26.65 13.54 1.23
CA THR A 276 -26.60 14.45 2.38
C THR A 276 -25.87 13.79 3.55
N SER A 277 -25.46 14.58 4.56
CA SER A 277 -24.83 14.03 5.76
C SER A 277 -25.75 13.02 6.47
N ASN A 278 -27.05 13.32 6.53
CA ASN A 278 -28.03 12.40 7.12
C ASN A 278 -28.11 11.05 6.40
N ASP A 279 -27.86 10.99 5.08
CA ASP A 279 -27.83 9.73 4.34
C ASP A 279 -26.60 8.87 4.68
N LEU A 280 -25.48 9.54 4.92
CA LEU A 280 -24.19 8.89 5.16
C LEU A 280 -24.02 8.46 6.61
N GLU A 281 -24.69 9.14 7.55
CA GLU A 281 -24.73 8.84 8.98
C GLU A 281 -25.66 7.67 9.35
N GLN A 282 -26.56 7.27 8.45
CA GLN A 282 -27.42 6.10 8.72
C GLN A 282 -26.57 4.83 8.89
N PRO A 283 -26.99 3.90 9.77
CA PRO A 283 -26.37 2.59 9.87
C PRO A 283 -26.31 1.88 8.52
N TYR A 284 -25.22 1.16 8.29
CA TYR A 284 -25.07 0.38 7.06
C TYR A 284 -26.21 -0.62 6.90
N LYS A 285 -26.80 -0.66 5.72
CA LYS A 285 -27.83 -1.63 5.34
C LYS A 285 -27.42 -2.33 4.05
N ALA A 286 -27.20 -3.64 4.15
CA ALA A 286 -26.90 -4.47 2.99
C ALA A 286 -28.08 -4.49 2.01
N ASP A 287 -27.79 -4.40 0.72
CA ASP A 287 -28.79 -4.64 -0.33
C ASP A 287 -29.00 -6.15 -0.48
N PRO A 288 -30.22 -6.69 -0.26
CA PRO A 288 -30.46 -8.13 -0.33
C PRO A 288 -30.24 -8.72 -1.73
N ASN A 289 -30.29 -7.90 -2.78
CA ASN A 289 -30.05 -8.33 -4.16
C ASN A 289 -28.56 -8.40 -4.51
N LEU A 290 -27.68 -7.88 -3.64
CA LEU A 290 -26.25 -7.88 -3.84
C LEU A 290 -25.56 -8.98 -3.02
N GLU A 291 -24.51 -9.57 -3.59
CA GLU A 291 -23.57 -10.44 -2.89
C GLU A 291 -22.17 -9.86 -3.03
N THR A 292 -21.59 -9.40 -1.92
CA THR A 292 -20.22 -8.92 -1.87
C THR A 292 -19.28 -10.00 -1.35
N LYS A 293 -18.19 -10.27 -2.08
CA LYS A 293 -17.13 -11.17 -1.64
C LYS A 293 -15.76 -10.53 -1.79
N PHE A 294 -14.92 -10.68 -0.77
CA PHE A 294 -13.51 -10.33 -0.87
C PHE A 294 -12.76 -11.40 -1.65
N LEU A 295 -11.93 -10.97 -2.59
CA LEU A 295 -11.15 -11.85 -3.42
C LEU A 295 -10.17 -12.68 -2.58
N THR A 296 -9.98 -13.90 -3.01
CA THR A 296 -8.81 -14.70 -2.65
C THR A 296 -8.13 -15.17 -3.93
N PHE A 297 -6.83 -15.39 -3.86
CA PHE A 297 -6.04 -16.00 -4.93
C PHE A 297 -5.40 -17.28 -4.39
N LYS A 298 -5.83 -18.44 -4.91
CA LYS A 298 -5.38 -19.75 -4.41
C LYS A 298 -5.43 -19.88 -2.87
N GLY A 299 -6.50 -19.34 -2.24
CA GLY A 299 -6.71 -19.35 -0.80
C GLY A 299 -6.06 -18.20 -0.02
N TYR A 300 -5.20 -17.39 -0.65
CA TYR A 300 -4.64 -16.19 -0.03
C TYR A 300 -5.61 -15.02 -0.09
N LYS A 301 -5.86 -14.42 1.06
CA LYS A 301 -6.79 -13.29 1.21
C LYS A 301 -6.24 -12.04 0.55
N MET A 302 -7.12 -11.32 -0.16
CA MET A 302 -6.80 -10.04 -0.78
C MET A 302 -7.55 -8.89 -0.11
N ARG A 303 -7.00 -7.67 -0.22
CA ARG A 303 -7.68 -6.39 0.04
C ARG A 303 -8.42 -5.85 -1.18
N ALA A 304 -9.11 -6.73 -1.88
CA ALA A 304 -9.94 -6.38 -3.02
C ALA A 304 -11.24 -7.17 -2.92
N PHE A 305 -12.34 -6.62 -3.44
CA PHE A 305 -13.63 -7.31 -3.40
C PHE A 305 -14.43 -7.06 -4.67
N TYR A 306 -15.35 -7.97 -4.95
CA TYR A 306 -16.35 -7.79 -6.00
C TYR A 306 -17.74 -7.90 -5.42
N THR A 307 -18.71 -7.31 -6.10
CA THR A 307 -20.12 -7.43 -5.78
C THR A 307 -20.90 -7.89 -6.99
N GLN A 308 -21.63 -8.99 -6.84
CA GLN A 308 -22.54 -9.51 -7.87
C GLN A 308 -23.96 -9.05 -7.56
N ASP A 309 -24.64 -8.52 -8.57
CA ASP A 309 -26.10 -8.39 -8.55
C ASP A 309 -26.71 -9.77 -8.87
N LYS A 310 -27.40 -10.36 -7.90
CA LYS A 310 -28.01 -11.70 -8.00
C LYS A 310 -29.11 -11.76 -9.05
N SER A 311 -29.73 -10.64 -9.38
CA SER A 311 -30.84 -10.57 -10.33
C SER A 311 -30.36 -10.51 -11.77
N THR A 312 -29.25 -9.82 -12.03
CA THR A 312 -28.72 -9.62 -13.39
C THR A 312 -27.47 -10.44 -13.70
N GLY A 313 -26.79 -10.97 -12.68
CA GLY A 313 -25.51 -11.66 -12.80
C GLY A 313 -24.30 -10.73 -12.96
N ARG A 314 -24.54 -9.41 -13.17
CA ARG A 314 -23.50 -8.40 -13.36
C ARG A 314 -22.61 -8.28 -12.14
N VAL A 315 -21.31 -8.07 -12.37
CA VAL A 315 -20.29 -7.99 -11.32
C VAL A 315 -19.60 -6.65 -11.35
N LEU A 316 -19.43 -6.03 -10.18
CA LEU A 316 -18.62 -4.84 -9.98
C LEU A 316 -17.39 -5.20 -9.13
N LEU A 317 -16.20 -5.12 -9.72
CA LEU A 317 -14.92 -5.28 -9.03
C LEU A 317 -14.45 -3.95 -8.45
N TYR A 318 -13.97 -3.95 -7.20
CA TYR A 318 -13.29 -2.83 -6.56
C TYR A 318 -11.85 -3.19 -6.19
N LEU A 319 -10.93 -2.35 -6.66
CA LEU A 319 -9.49 -2.43 -6.45
C LEU A 319 -9.00 -1.16 -5.73
N PRO A 320 -8.98 -1.12 -4.39
CA PRO A 320 -8.65 0.09 -3.63
C PRO A 320 -7.23 0.58 -3.95
N ASP A 321 -6.25 -0.33 -3.98
CA ASP A 321 -4.83 -0.05 -4.15
C ASP A 321 -4.44 0.43 -5.57
N GLN A 322 -5.38 0.43 -6.52
CA GLN A 322 -5.20 0.93 -7.88
C GLN A 322 -5.98 2.23 -8.10
N ALA A 323 -5.67 3.23 -7.27
CA ALA A 323 -6.38 4.51 -7.26
C ALA A 323 -7.91 4.36 -7.12
N SER A 324 -8.35 3.37 -6.33
CA SER A 324 -9.78 3.05 -6.14
C SER A 324 -10.51 2.71 -7.46
N MET A 325 -9.86 1.96 -8.36
CA MET A 325 -10.48 1.53 -9.62
C MET A 325 -11.71 0.66 -9.38
N LEU A 326 -12.76 0.93 -10.17
CA LEU A 326 -13.98 0.15 -10.23
C LEU A 326 -14.16 -0.38 -11.64
N LYS A 327 -14.55 -1.63 -11.80
CA LYS A 327 -14.77 -2.21 -13.12
C LYS A 327 -15.96 -3.15 -13.15
N GLY A 328 -16.90 -2.85 -14.05
CA GLY A 328 -18.04 -3.71 -14.35
C GLY A 328 -17.67 -4.87 -15.29
N PHE A 329 -18.29 -6.01 -15.07
CA PHE A 329 -18.19 -7.24 -15.87
C PHE A 329 -19.56 -7.88 -16.02
N ASP A 330 -19.79 -8.62 -17.08
CA ASP A 330 -21.07 -9.30 -17.29
C ASP A 330 -21.16 -10.61 -16.47
N SER A 331 -20.02 -11.15 -16.02
CA SER A 331 -19.96 -12.31 -15.13
C SER A 331 -18.68 -12.39 -14.29
N LYS A 332 -18.70 -13.25 -13.25
CA LYS A 332 -17.51 -13.60 -12.45
C LYS A 332 -16.40 -14.23 -13.30
N THR A 333 -16.77 -15.03 -14.30
CA THR A 333 -15.81 -15.67 -15.20
C THR A 333 -15.03 -14.64 -16.02
N GLU A 334 -15.69 -13.61 -16.54
CA GLU A 334 -15.03 -12.52 -17.26
C GLU A 334 -14.11 -11.69 -16.35
N MET A 335 -14.56 -11.41 -15.13
CA MET A 335 -13.72 -10.75 -14.13
C MET A 335 -12.46 -11.56 -13.82
N ASN A 336 -12.60 -12.87 -13.59
CA ASN A 336 -11.48 -13.76 -13.29
C ASN A 336 -10.52 -13.91 -14.47
N LYS A 337 -11.02 -13.97 -15.71
CA LYS A 337 -10.20 -13.88 -16.92
C LYS A 337 -9.40 -12.58 -16.94
N TRP A 338 -10.06 -11.45 -16.71
CA TRP A 338 -9.40 -10.16 -16.70
C TRP A 338 -8.33 -10.02 -15.60
N LEU A 339 -8.60 -10.54 -14.40
CA LEU A 339 -7.63 -10.58 -13.30
C LEU A 339 -6.42 -11.46 -13.65
N ALA A 340 -6.65 -12.63 -14.26
CA ALA A 340 -5.58 -13.51 -14.73
C ALA A 340 -4.72 -12.84 -15.80
N GLU A 341 -5.31 -12.06 -16.72
CA GLU A 341 -4.53 -11.27 -17.68
C GLU A 341 -3.64 -10.22 -17.00
N GLN A 342 -4.08 -9.62 -15.89
CA GLN A 342 -3.23 -8.67 -15.16
C GLN A 342 -1.99 -9.34 -14.55
N LEU A 343 -2.07 -10.63 -14.19
CA LEU A 343 -0.94 -11.37 -13.65
C LEU A 343 0.17 -11.65 -14.68
N LYS A 344 -0.13 -11.68 -15.98
CA LYS A 344 0.88 -12.02 -17.01
C LYS A 344 2.01 -10.98 -17.08
N ASP A 345 1.67 -9.71 -16.89
CA ASP A 345 2.58 -8.58 -17.00
C ASP A 345 3.48 -8.44 -15.75
N PRO A 346 4.82 -8.50 -15.90
CA PRO A 346 5.75 -8.37 -14.78
C PRO A 346 5.64 -7.07 -14.00
N GLU A 347 5.31 -5.96 -14.66
CA GLU A 347 5.20 -4.66 -13.97
C GLU A 347 3.88 -4.57 -13.20
N LYS A 348 2.80 -5.17 -13.72
CA LYS A 348 1.51 -5.25 -13.01
C LYS A 348 1.56 -6.19 -11.81
N PHE A 349 2.40 -7.22 -11.87
CA PHE A 349 2.60 -8.16 -10.78
C PHE A 349 3.08 -7.49 -9.50
N GLU A 350 4.07 -6.60 -9.56
CA GLU A 350 4.59 -5.93 -8.35
C GLU A 350 3.51 -5.11 -7.63
N ASN A 351 2.60 -4.51 -8.40
CA ASN A 351 1.43 -3.82 -7.86
C ASN A 351 0.35 -4.78 -7.34
N PHE A 352 0.26 -5.98 -7.89
CA PHE A 352 -0.68 -7.01 -7.45
C PHE A 352 -0.34 -7.56 -6.05
N LYS A 353 0.95 -7.59 -5.70
CA LYS A 353 1.43 -7.98 -4.36
C LYS A 353 0.87 -7.10 -3.26
N LEU A 354 0.56 -5.83 -3.56
CA LEU A 354 0.03 -4.88 -2.59
C LEU A 354 -1.32 -5.32 -2.00
N TYR A 355 -2.08 -6.18 -2.70
CA TYR A 355 -3.34 -6.69 -2.21
C TYR A 355 -3.23 -7.76 -1.14
N PHE A 356 -2.04 -8.33 -0.94
CA PHE A 356 -1.82 -9.43 -0.01
C PHE A 356 -1.17 -8.95 1.28
N ARG A 357 -1.33 -9.74 2.33
CA ARG A 357 -0.56 -9.57 3.57
C ARG A 357 0.92 -9.74 3.28
N PRO A 358 1.79 -8.79 3.68
CA PRO A 358 3.24 -8.90 3.55
C PRO A 358 3.83 -10.25 3.96
N GLN A 359 3.37 -10.82 5.08
CA GLN A 359 3.84 -12.11 5.58
C GLN A 359 3.49 -13.31 4.67
N ASP A 360 2.46 -13.20 3.85
CA ASP A 360 2.03 -14.29 2.96
C ASP A 360 2.84 -14.31 1.65
N LEU A 361 3.69 -13.30 1.40
CA LEU A 361 4.38 -13.11 0.13
C LEU A 361 5.67 -13.94 0.01
N PRO A 362 6.59 -13.92 1.00
CA PRO A 362 7.79 -14.74 0.98
C PRO A 362 7.52 -16.25 0.88
N ASN A 363 8.44 -16.96 0.23
CA ASN A 363 8.51 -18.41 0.37
C ASN A 363 9.15 -18.74 1.72
N GLU A 364 8.42 -19.45 2.58
CA GLU A 364 8.98 -20.03 3.79
C GLU A 364 9.55 -21.43 3.51
N PHE A 365 10.42 -21.91 4.40
CA PHE A 365 11.13 -23.18 4.26
C PHE A 365 10.20 -24.40 4.02
N ILE A 366 8.94 -24.31 4.44
CA ILE A 366 7.94 -25.39 4.36
C ILE A 366 6.69 -25.05 3.53
N SER A 367 6.54 -23.82 3.04
CA SER A 367 5.35 -23.39 2.27
C SER A 367 5.69 -22.37 1.20
N LYS A 368 5.11 -22.55 0.01
CA LYS A 368 5.15 -21.57 -1.08
C LYS A 368 4.28 -20.37 -0.72
N GLY A 369 4.87 -19.19 -0.66
CA GLY A 369 4.13 -17.94 -0.51
C GLY A 369 3.41 -17.54 -1.79
N VAL A 370 2.71 -16.42 -1.71
CA VAL A 370 1.98 -15.82 -2.85
C VAL A 370 2.90 -15.63 -4.06
N ASP A 371 4.16 -15.24 -3.85
CA ASP A 371 5.12 -15.02 -4.95
C ASP A 371 5.32 -16.28 -5.81
N ALA A 372 5.53 -17.44 -5.20
CA ALA A 372 5.70 -18.69 -5.94
C ALA A 372 4.40 -19.14 -6.63
N HIS A 373 3.25 -18.92 -6.00
CA HIS A 373 1.96 -19.25 -6.59
C HIS A 373 1.62 -18.37 -7.79
N ILE A 374 1.98 -17.09 -7.73
CA ILE A 374 1.83 -16.18 -8.85
C ILE A 374 2.80 -16.57 -9.96
N GLU A 375 4.10 -16.77 -9.69
CA GLU A 375 5.06 -17.12 -10.75
C GLU A 375 4.64 -18.40 -11.50
N GLN A 376 4.22 -19.43 -10.77
CA GLN A 376 3.67 -20.63 -11.36
C GLN A 376 2.43 -20.35 -12.23
N THR A 377 1.50 -19.52 -11.75
CA THR A 377 0.32 -19.11 -12.52
C THR A 377 0.74 -18.35 -13.79
N ARG A 378 1.75 -17.48 -13.72
CA ARG A 378 2.24 -16.71 -14.86
C ARG A 378 2.84 -17.59 -15.93
N GLU A 379 3.64 -18.59 -15.55
CA GLU A 379 4.16 -19.60 -16.47
C GLU A 379 3.03 -20.34 -17.20
N TRP A 380 1.99 -20.76 -16.48
CA TRP A 380 0.83 -21.43 -17.09
C TRP A 380 0.01 -20.53 -18.02
N LEU A 381 -0.08 -19.25 -17.70
CA LEU A 381 -0.88 -18.27 -18.44
C LEU A 381 -0.19 -17.74 -19.72
N LYS A 382 1.13 -17.92 -19.87
CA LYS A 382 1.87 -17.56 -21.10
C LYS A 382 1.44 -18.44 -22.28
N GLN A 383 1.58 -17.94 -23.51
CA GLN A 383 1.17 -18.65 -24.73
C GLN A 383 1.86 -20.02 -24.90
N ASP A 384 3.11 -20.13 -24.46
CA ASP A 384 3.88 -21.39 -24.47
C ASP A 384 3.56 -22.31 -23.27
N GLY A 385 2.71 -21.87 -22.34
CA GLY A 385 2.27 -22.62 -21.17
C GLY A 385 1.08 -23.53 -21.50
N LEU A 386 -0.14 -23.10 -21.17
CA LEU A 386 -1.37 -23.80 -21.51
C LEU A 386 -2.22 -23.00 -22.51
N PRO A 387 -2.77 -23.60 -23.57
CA PRO A 387 -3.74 -22.92 -24.44
C PRO A 387 -4.96 -22.43 -23.64
N VAL A 388 -5.53 -21.27 -24.00
CA VAL A 388 -6.69 -20.66 -23.30
C VAL A 388 -7.87 -21.63 -23.19
N SER A 389 -8.16 -22.40 -24.25
CA SER A 389 -9.22 -23.42 -24.23
C SER A 389 -8.99 -24.50 -23.16
N LYS A 390 -7.72 -24.87 -22.91
CA LYS A 390 -7.37 -25.82 -21.86
C LYS A 390 -7.47 -25.19 -20.47
N GLN A 391 -7.13 -23.91 -20.33
CA GLN A 391 -7.32 -23.17 -19.07
C GLN A 391 -8.81 -23.07 -18.69
N GLU A 392 -9.68 -22.85 -19.68
CA GLU A 392 -11.14 -22.86 -19.50
C GLU A 392 -11.67 -24.25 -19.13
N GLU A 393 -11.21 -25.30 -19.80
CA GLU A 393 -11.58 -26.70 -19.50
C GLU A 393 -11.19 -27.09 -18.05
N LEU A 394 -10.02 -26.63 -17.59
CA LEU A 394 -9.55 -26.84 -16.22
C LEU A 394 -10.24 -25.93 -15.20
N GLY A 395 -11.16 -25.06 -15.63
CA GLY A 395 -11.95 -24.20 -14.76
C GLY A 395 -11.16 -23.07 -14.11
N TYR A 396 -10.02 -22.65 -14.67
CA TYR A 396 -9.13 -21.64 -14.06
C TYR A 396 -9.84 -20.31 -13.78
N PHE A 397 -10.81 -19.96 -14.63
CA PHE A 397 -11.55 -18.70 -14.54
C PHE A 397 -12.88 -18.84 -13.81
N ASN A 398 -13.24 -20.03 -13.33
CA ASN A 398 -14.41 -20.21 -12.48
C ASN A 398 -14.10 -19.70 -11.07
N GLU A 399 -15.15 -19.34 -10.32
CA GLU A 399 -15.01 -19.10 -8.88
C GLU A 399 -14.50 -20.39 -8.21
N GLY A 400 -13.45 -20.28 -7.39
CA GLY A 400 -12.73 -21.42 -6.82
C GLY A 400 -11.59 -21.97 -7.70
N GLY A 401 -11.36 -21.38 -8.89
CA GLY A 401 -10.23 -21.68 -9.76
C GLY A 401 -8.94 -20.96 -9.33
N LEU A 402 -8.48 -19.99 -10.12
CA LEU A 402 -7.38 -19.11 -9.72
C LEU A 402 -7.81 -18.12 -8.64
N PHE A 403 -9.02 -17.59 -8.79
CA PHE A 403 -9.63 -16.60 -7.90
C PHE A 403 -10.92 -17.16 -7.30
N ASP A 404 -11.15 -16.84 -6.03
CA ASP A 404 -12.37 -17.18 -5.30
C ASP A 404 -12.82 -15.98 -4.44
N GLY A 405 -13.89 -16.13 -3.67
CA GLY A 405 -14.48 -15.09 -2.85
C GLY A 405 -14.86 -15.53 -1.44
N GLU A 406 -14.48 -14.75 -0.44
CA GLU A 406 -15.00 -14.85 0.93
C GLU A 406 -16.20 -13.91 1.10
N THR A 407 -17.37 -14.47 1.43
CA THR A 407 -18.63 -13.69 1.55
C THR A 407 -18.59 -12.73 2.74
N VAL A 408 -18.97 -11.48 2.51
CA VAL A 408 -19.11 -10.47 3.56
C VAL A 408 -20.55 -10.47 4.07
N GLN A 409 -20.73 -10.68 5.38
CA GLN A 409 -22.06 -10.65 6.02
C GLN A 409 -22.49 -9.24 6.47
N GLY A 410 -21.56 -8.28 6.47
CA GLY A 410 -21.79 -6.91 6.96
C GLY A 410 -21.26 -5.83 6.01
N ASN A 411 -20.78 -4.74 6.59
CA ASN A 411 -20.25 -3.61 5.85
C ASN A 411 -18.91 -3.97 5.18
N PRO A 412 -18.79 -3.95 3.84
CA PRO A 412 -17.54 -4.31 3.16
C PRO A 412 -16.38 -3.35 3.46
N PHE A 413 -16.67 -2.11 3.89
CA PHE A 413 -15.62 -1.16 4.29
C PHE A 413 -15.05 -1.45 5.68
N GLU A 414 -15.81 -2.12 6.56
CA GLU A 414 -15.31 -2.63 7.83
C GLU A 414 -14.43 -3.87 7.61
N GLU A 415 -14.81 -4.78 6.70
CA GLU A 415 -13.95 -5.89 6.31
C GLU A 415 -12.64 -5.39 5.65
N LEU A 416 -12.73 -4.37 4.77
CA LEU A 416 -11.55 -3.73 4.20
C LEU A 416 -10.65 -3.13 5.30
N GLN A 417 -11.24 -2.46 6.29
CA GLN A 417 -10.52 -1.94 7.44
C GLN A 417 -9.78 -3.05 8.20
N GLN A 418 -10.48 -4.14 8.53
CA GLN A 418 -9.89 -5.25 9.27
C GLN A 418 -8.71 -5.88 8.54
N ARG A 419 -8.83 -6.06 7.22
CA ARG A 419 -7.72 -6.56 6.40
C ARG A 419 -6.57 -5.55 6.37
N THR A 420 -6.83 -4.25 6.14
CA THR A 420 -5.76 -3.24 6.21
C THR A 420 -5.05 -3.20 7.56
N GLU A 421 -5.78 -3.33 8.68
CA GLU A 421 -5.19 -3.41 10.01
C GLU A 421 -4.27 -4.64 10.17
N GLN A 422 -4.73 -5.82 9.73
CA GLN A 422 -3.92 -7.05 9.75
C GLN A 422 -2.66 -6.91 8.89
N ASP A 423 -2.81 -6.35 7.69
CA ASP A 423 -1.72 -6.19 6.75
C ASP A 423 -0.67 -5.21 7.27
N LEU A 424 -1.09 -4.07 7.86
CA LEU A 424 -0.19 -3.13 8.53
C LEU A 424 0.56 -3.77 9.70
N LYS A 425 -0.11 -4.58 10.52
CA LYS A 425 0.53 -5.29 11.63
C LYS A 425 1.55 -6.31 11.11
N SER A 426 1.22 -7.06 10.06
CA SER A 426 2.16 -8.02 9.45
C SER A 426 3.34 -7.34 8.74
N ALA A 427 3.16 -6.12 8.23
CA ALA A 427 4.24 -5.36 7.60
C ALA A 427 5.39 -5.05 8.57
N THR A 428 5.11 -4.99 9.88
CA THR A 428 6.11 -4.68 10.91
C THR A 428 7.30 -5.65 10.92
N ASP A 429 7.08 -6.91 10.54
CA ASP A 429 8.13 -7.95 10.49
C ASP A 429 9.21 -7.65 9.45
N PHE A 430 8.90 -6.80 8.46
CA PHE A 430 9.82 -6.36 7.41
C PHE A 430 10.33 -4.93 7.61
N GLN A 431 9.75 -4.20 8.57
CA GLN A 431 10.11 -2.81 8.86
C GLN A 431 11.17 -2.69 9.96
N PHE A 432 11.38 -3.75 10.75
CA PHE A 432 12.34 -3.79 11.85
C PHE A 432 13.28 -4.99 11.73
N VAL A 433 14.51 -4.84 12.21
CA VAL A 433 15.45 -5.95 12.37
C VAL A 433 15.48 -6.35 13.85
N LEU A 434 15.10 -7.59 14.17
CA LEU A 434 15.13 -8.09 15.54
C LEU A 434 16.53 -8.55 15.96
N ASN A 435 16.83 -8.53 17.26
CA ASN A 435 18.09 -9.03 17.82
C ASN A 435 18.36 -10.51 17.47
N ARG A 436 17.33 -11.34 17.31
CA ARG A 436 17.52 -12.74 16.90
C ARG A 436 17.84 -12.90 15.40
N ASP A 437 17.45 -11.92 14.60
CA ASP A 437 17.49 -11.97 13.14
C ASP A 437 18.61 -11.09 12.54
N TYR A 438 19.36 -10.36 13.37
CA TYR A 438 20.38 -9.41 12.92
C TYR A 438 21.49 -10.06 12.07
N LYS A 439 21.89 -11.30 12.40
CA LYS A 439 22.88 -12.06 11.61
C LYS A 439 22.27 -12.83 10.44
N ALA A 440 20.95 -13.06 10.45
CA ALA A 440 20.29 -13.91 9.47
C ALA A 440 20.09 -13.20 8.11
N ASN A 441 20.26 -11.87 8.07
CA ASN A 441 19.98 -11.00 6.93
C ASN A 441 18.56 -11.15 6.34
N THR A 442 17.64 -11.85 7.02
CA THR A 442 16.30 -12.12 6.51
C THR A 442 15.47 -10.84 6.40
N ALA A 443 15.47 -9.99 7.43
CA ALA A 443 14.77 -8.71 7.38
C ALA A 443 15.36 -7.76 6.32
N ILE A 444 16.68 -7.77 6.14
CA ILE A 444 17.37 -6.96 5.13
C ILE A 444 17.00 -7.41 3.70
N LYS A 445 16.86 -8.72 3.46
CA LYS A 445 16.42 -9.27 2.15
C LYS A 445 15.05 -8.74 1.72
N TYR A 446 14.20 -8.40 2.68
CA TYR A 446 12.85 -7.90 2.43
C TYR A 446 12.71 -6.41 2.75
N LEU A 447 13.80 -5.65 2.89
CA LEU A 447 13.68 -4.22 3.23
C LEU A 447 13.02 -3.40 2.11
N SER A 448 13.08 -3.85 0.85
CA SER A 448 12.25 -3.30 -0.23
C SER A 448 10.74 -3.37 0.09
N TRP A 449 10.34 -4.29 0.96
CA TRP A 449 8.98 -4.47 1.46
C TRP A 449 8.64 -3.61 2.68
N ALA A 450 9.62 -2.98 3.35
CA ALA A 450 9.37 -2.05 4.45
C ALA A 450 8.47 -0.86 4.03
N LYS A 451 8.51 -0.52 2.73
CA LYS A 451 7.70 0.52 2.08
C LYS A 451 6.20 0.16 2.01
N TYR A 452 5.83 -1.11 2.19
CA TYR A 452 4.46 -1.58 2.01
C TYR A 452 3.49 -0.95 3.00
N GLY A 453 3.84 -0.77 4.28
CA GLY A 453 2.92 -0.24 5.28
C GLY A 453 2.31 1.13 4.90
N LEU A 454 3.11 2.04 4.34
CA LEU A 454 2.61 3.33 3.84
C LEU A 454 1.78 3.19 2.56
N LEU A 455 2.18 2.28 1.66
CA LEU A 455 1.47 2.04 0.40
C LEU A 455 0.04 1.55 0.62
N LEU A 456 -0.24 0.81 1.71
CA LEU A 456 -1.61 0.35 2.03
C LEU A 456 -2.58 1.50 2.30
N LEU A 457 -2.07 2.69 2.62
CA LEU A 457 -2.87 3.89 2.91
C LEU A 457 -2.92 4.87 1.73
N ALA A 458 -2.09 4.64 0.71
CA ALA A 458 -2.01 5.51 -0.47
C ALA A 458 -3.37 5.72 -1.17
N PRO A 459 -4.28 4.72 -1.28
CA PRO A 459 -5.58 4.91 -1.89
C PRO A 459 -6.41 6.04 -1.28
N LEU A 460 -6.42 6.13 0.05
CA LEU A 460 -7.12 7.21 0.74
C LEU A 460 -6.43 8.56 0.47
N GLY A 461 -5.09 8.58 0.43
CA GLY A 461 -4.32 9.77 0.06
C GLY A 461 -4.61 10.28 -1.36
N LEU A 462 -4.80 9.37 -2.32
CA LEU A 462 -5.16 9.70 -3.71
C LEU A 462 -6.61 10.19 -3.83
N ALA A 463 -7.54 9.54 -3.13
CA ALA A 463 -8.94 9.97 -3.09
C ALA A 463 -9.07 11.37 -2.46
N TYR A 464 -8.16 11.71 -1.54
CA TYR A 464 -8.22 12.91 -0.74
C TYR A 464 -6.87 13.63 -0.65
N PRO A 465 -6.61 14.62 -1.53
CA PRO A 465 -5.30 15.25 -1.63
C PRO A 465 -4.71 15.77 -0.31
N PRO A 466 -5.46 16.41 0.62
CA PRO A 466 -4.88 16.84 1.89
C PRO A 466 -4.43 15.67 2.79
N LEU A 467 -5.08 14.52 2.68
CA LEU A 467 -4.64 13.29 3.34
C LEU A 467 -3.36 12.75 2.69
N GLY A 468 -3.26 12.81 1.35
CA GLY A 468 -2.05 12.46 0.63
C GLY A 468 -0.85 13.32 1.02
N ILE A 469 -1.07 14.63 1.23
CA ILE A 469 -0.04 15.54 1.76
C ILE A 469 0.37 15.12 3.17
N ALA A 470 -0.58 14.81 4.05
CA ALA A 470 -0.28 14.38 5.42
C ALA A 470 0.52 13.06 5.46
N LEU A 471 0.12 12.07 4.64
CA LEU A 471 0.84 10.81 4.47
C LEU A 471 2.27 11.03 3.97
N THR A 472 2.47 11.96 3.04
CA THR A 472 3.81 12.33 2.54
C THR A 472 4.60 13.11 3.58
N ALA A 473 4.00 14.05 4.31
CA ALA A 473 4.71 14.78 5.36
C ALA A 473 5.19 13.86 6.49
N ALA A 474 4.38 12.85 6.85
CA ALA A 474 4.78 11.79 7.78
C ALA A 474 5.97 10.96 7.28
N SER A 475 6.23 11.05 5.99
CA SER A 475 7.26 10.33 5.26
C SER A 475 8.46 11.21 4.88
N VAL A 476 8.44 12.51 5.20
CA VAL A 476 9.51 13.49 4.91
C VAL A 476 10.44 13.70 6.12
N GLY A 477 10.10 13.19 7.30
CA GLY A 477 11.01 13.14 8.46
C GLY A 477 12.20 12.18 8.30
N LEU A 478 12.31 11.53 7.14
CA LEU A 478 13.31 10.54 6.82
C LEU A 478 14.61 11.25 6.40
N GLY A 479 15.60 11.29 7.28
CA GLY A 479 16.97 11.74 6.98
C GLY A 479 17.75 10.82 6.01
N GLY A 480 17.05 10.08 5.15
CA GLY A 480 17.60 9.22 4.11
C GLY A 480 16.59 9.12 2.97
N ALA A 481 17.09 9.09 1.73
CA ALA A 481 16.37 9.21 0.45
C ALA A 481 15.24 8.17 0.16
N GLU A 482 14.74 7.42 1.13
CA GLU A 482 13.95 6.20 0.89
C GLU A 482 12.45 6.38 0.74
N LEU A 483 12.01 7.55 0.29
CA LEU A 483 10.82 7.60 -0.54
C LEU A 483 11.16 8.37 -1.80
N GLY A 484 11.38 7.61 -2.87
CA GLY A 484 11.38 8.07 -4.25
C GLY A 484 10.01 8.65 -4.69
N PHE A 485 9.46 9.54 -3.89
CA PHE A 485 8.31 10.38 -4.14
C PHE A 485 8.75 11.84 -4.29
N GLY A 486 9.73 12.09 -5.16
CA GLY A 486 10.02 13.45 -5.66
C GLY A 486 10.44 14.50 -4.61
N ILE A 487 11.10 14.11 -3.52
CA ILE A 487 11.50 15.00 -2.42
C ILE A 487 12.95 15.51 -2.60
N ASP A 488 13.33 15.92 -3.81
CA ASP A 488 14.50 16.81 -3.99
C ASP A 488 14.07 18.30 -3.98
N SER A 489 12.79 18.58 -3.69
CA SER A 489 12.21 19.92 -3.81
C SER A 489 11.81 20.59 -2.50
N HIS A 490 11.73 19.85 -1.38
CA HIS A 490 11.28 20.41 -0.10
C HIS A 490 12.40 21.00 0.76
N VAL A 491 13.66 20.57 0.57
CA VAL A 491 14.82 21.17 1.26
C VAL A 491 15.18 22.54 0.67
N ASN A 492 14.79 22.82 -0.58
CA ASN A 492 15.20 24.03 -1.32
C ASN A 492 14.11 25.11 -1.52
N LYS A 493 12.96 25.07 -0.82
CA LYS A 493 11.86 26.07 -0.94
C LYS A 493 11.54 26.48 -2.40
N ARG A 494 11.59 25.54 -3.36
CA ARG A 494 11.28 25.86 -4.76
C ARG A 494 9.77 25.76 -5.02
N PRO A 495 9.19 26.67 -5.81
CA PRO A 495 7.78 26.58 -6.20
C PRO A 495 7.52 25.27 -6.95
N ASN A 496 6.37 24.62 -6.69
CA ASN A 496 5.87 23.36 -7.29
C ASN A 496 6.32 22.02 -6.66
N ALA A 497 6.74 21.98 -5.39
CA ALA A 497 7.09 20.74 -4.69
C ALA A 497 5.93 19.70 -4.64
N ASP A 498 4.71 20.18 -4.38
CA ASP A 498 3.48 19.36 -4.33
C ASP A 498 3.21 18.61 -5.65
N LYS A 499 3.58 19.21 -6.79
CA LYS A 499 3.38 18.62 -8.13
C LYS A 499 4.35 17.47 -8.42
N ARG A 500 5.50 17.42 -7.75
CA ARG A 500 6.54 16.38 -7.94
C ARG A 500 6.31 15.16 -7.04
N ILE A 501 5.77 15.36 -5.84
CA ILE A 501 5.33 14.32 -4.91
C ILE A 501 4.24 13.45 -5.55
N ILE A 502 3.22 14.10 -6.12
CA ILE A 502 2.15 13.44 -6.86
C ILE A 502 2.70 12.69 -8.07
N LYS A 503 3.66 13.25 -8.79
CA LYS A 503 4.32 12.58 -9.93
C LYS A 503 5.12 11.33 -9.53
N GLY A 504 5.72 11.31 -8.34
CA GLY A 504 6.40 10.15 -7.79
C GLY A 504 5.46 9.00 -7.44
N ALA A 505 4.38 9.29 -6.71
CA ALA A 505 3.32 8.30 -6.42
C ALA A 505 2.65 7.77 -7.71
N LEU A 506 2.48 8.65 -8.71
CA LEU A 506 1.96 8.28 -10.02
C LEU A 506 2.92 7.40 -10.82
N ASN A 507 4.24 7.64 -10.79
CA ASN A 507 5.21 6.84 -11.54
C ASN A 507 5.30 5.39 -11.05
N THR A 508 5.07 5.12 -9.76
CA THR A 508 4.98 3.75 -9.20
C THR A 508 3.71 3.02 -9.66
N ILE A 509 2.64 3.75 -9.94
CA ILE A 509 1.35 3.22 -10.44
C ILE A 509 1.27 3.29 -11.99
N SER A 510 2.22 3.99 -12.63
CA SER A 510 2.19 4.33 -14.06
C SER A 510 2.37 3.17 -15.05
N PRO A 511 2.94 1.99 -14.73
CA PRO A 511 2.92 0.83 -15.63
C PRO A 511 1.52 0.42 -16.12
N ILE A 512 0.48 0.84 -15.38
CA ILE A 512 -0.91 0.48 -15.63
C ILE A 512 -1.61 1.52 -16.52
N ALA A 513 -1.04 2.73 -16.67
CA ALA A 513 -1.63 3.80 -17.48
C ALA A 513 -1.38 3.64 -19.00
N SER A 514 -0.37 2.87 -19.42
CA SER A 514 0.05 2.74 -20.82
C SER A 514 -0.38 1.42 -21.51
N SER A 515 -0.89 0.44 -20.78
CA SER A 515 -1.19 -0.90 -21.30
C SER A 515 -2.70 -1.18 -21.39
N GLY A 516 -3.31 -0.83 -22.53
CA GLY A 516 -4.60 -1.38 -22.99
C GLY A 516 -5.90 -0.91 -22.31
N MET A 517 -5.85 -0.03 -21.31
CA MET A 517 -7.04 0.47 -20.57
C MET A 517 -7.50 1.86 -21.02
N GLY A 518 -7.67 2.03 -22.33
CA GLY A 518 -8.07 3.28 -22.96
C GLY A 518 -9.53 3.66 -22.68
N ASN A 519 -9.83 4.13 -21.46
CA ASN A 519 -10.88 5.10 -21.06
C ASN A 519 -11.09 5.10 -19.53
N ALA A 520 -10.84 3.99 -18.83
CA ALA A 520 -11.01 3.88 -17.36
C ALA A 520 -9.99 4.70 -16.54
N PHE A 521 -8.86 5.08 -17.14
CA PHE A 521 -7.81 5.88 -16.49
C PHE A 521 -7.74 7.35 -16.99
N LYS A 522 -8.57 7.74 -17.98
CA LYS A 522 -8.80 9.15 -18.33
C LYS A 522 -9.22 10.04 -17.13
N PRO A 523 -10.03 9.57 -16.15
CA PRO A 523 -10.42 10.36 -14.99
C PRO A 523 -9.24 10.89 -14.18
N ILE A 524 -8.25 10.02 -13.96
CA ILE A 524 -7.03 10.35 -13.25
C ILE A 524 -6.31 11.45 -14.03
N SER A 525 -6.15 11.31 -15.36
CA SER A 525 -5.54 12.37 -16.19
C SER A 525 -6.28 13.72 -16.16
N SER A 526 -7.61 13.73 -16.06
CA SER A 526 -8.44 14.95 -16.05
C SER A 526 -8.49 15.63 -14.68
N ALA A 527 -8.61 14.86 -13.58
CA ALA A 527 -8.45 15.36 -12.22
C ALA A 527 -7.01 15.86 -11.97
N LEU A 528 -6.01 15.19 -12.54
CA LEU A 528 -4.60 15.60 -12.54
C LEU A 528 -4.35 16.90 -13.32
N LYS A 529 -5.06 17.14 -14.43
CA LYS A 529 -5.01 18.42 -15.16
C LYS A 529 -5.64 19.59 -14.38
N LEU A 530 -6.74 19.33 -13.67
CA LEU A 530 -7.40 20.34 -12.83
C LEU A 530 -6.57 20.73 -11.59
N LEU A 531 -5.84 19.77 -11.00
CA LEU A 531 -4.87 20.03 -9.91
C LEU A 531 -3.61 20.75 -10.39
N ALA A 532 -3.24 20.62 -11.68
CA ALA A 532 -2.15 21.36 -12.29
C ALA A 532 -2.53 22.81 -12.67
N MET A 533 -3.82 23.12 -12.76
CA MET A 533 -4.38 24.40 -13.19
C MET A 533 -5.19 25.07 -12.07
N LYS A 534 -4.51 25.62 -11.06
CA LYS A 534 -5.02 26.79 -10.33
C LYS A 534 -3.92 27.86 -10.32
N PRO A 535 -4.20 29.10 -10.79
CA PRO A 535 -3.26 30.20 -10.71
C PRO A 535 -3.40 30.93 -9.36
N GLY A 536 -2.28 31.44 -8.84
CA GLY A 536 -2.21 32.33 -7.68
C GLY A 536 -1.48 31.72 -6.51
#